data_AF-A0A6P9CR94-F1
#
_entry.id   AF-A0A6P9CR94-F1
#
_cell.length_a   1.000
_cell.length_b   1.000
_cell.length_c   1.000
_cell.angle_alpha   90.00
_cell.angle_beta   90.00
_cell.angle_gamma   90.00
#
_symmetry.space_group_name_H-M   'P 1'
#
loop_
_entity.id
_entity.type
_entity.pdbx_description
1 polymer ?
#
loop_
_entity_poly.entity_id
_entity_poly.type
_entity_poly.pdbx_seq_one_letter_code
_entity_poly.pdbx_strand_id
1 'polypeptide(L)'
;MNLKLIYVSVLAFGVAGLIVFTYLQSCIEDQRTGSEEKMQLQMINQDFGSYSTEESEKAKENWIAGKYFHKDSKALIESEGYQEPNHFENRTEDSLTTNFSEDPKKVLKQLRGMNFSSNKHYLNKFFNRNNNWKVTNEIQERRKFLLRDICQKYVKKTQIPLVHMVSRIYVEDKYKVLYCEVPKAGCSNWKRILMILGGLANSAANISHNSVHYGGNLNKLDSYNLTEIQKRLKTYTKIIFVRDPMERLVSAFRDKFEHPNIYYHPVFGKAIIKKYRPNADKKALTTGSGVKFKEFIQYLLDPYRPLGMDIHWEQINKLCYPCDIDYNFIGKFETLEKDANYILKLINAPDEVQFPHFKDRHSTDKRTNSEVIRKYLSEIPAAERLQVYGFYYLDYLMFNYTIPYKAFQSDLMHNQPYL
;
A
#
# COMPACT_ATOMS: atom_id res chain seq x y z
N MET A 1 48.87 -11.43 15.84
CA MET A 1 48.03 -10.83 14.77
C MET A 1 48.45 -9.37 14.61
N ASN A 2 48.85 -8.93 13.41
CA ASN A 2 49.42 -7.59 13.21
C ASN A 2 48.31 -6.53 13.18
N LEU A 3 48.12 -5.79 14.28
CA LEU A 3 47.06 -4.79 14.44
C LEU A 3 47.08 -3.70 13.35
N LYS A 4 48.25 -3.35 12.81
CA LYS A 4 48.36 -2.37 11.72
C LYS A 4 47.71 -2.87 10.43
N LEU A 5 47.82 -4.16 10.14
CA LEU A 5 47.24 -4.76 8.94
C LEU A 5 45.71 -4.83 9.03
N ILE A 6 45.18 -5.09 10.23
CA ILE A 6 43.73 -5.07 10.49
C ILE A 6 43.17 -3.65 10.36
N TYR A 7 43.85 -2.66 10.94
CA TYR A 7 43.42 -1.26 10.89
C TYR A 7 43.37 -0.72 9.46
N VAL A 8 44.39 -1.02 8.64
CA VAL A 8 44.43 -0.64 7.22
C VAL A 8 43.33 -1.36 6.42
N SER A 9 43.07 -2.63 6.73
CA SER A 9 42.01 -3.41 6.09
C SER A 9 40.62 -2.84 6.41
N VAL A 10 40.32 -2.57 7.69
CA VAL A 10 39.04 -1.99 8.11
C VAL A 10 38.81 -0.58 7.52
N LEU A 11 39.85 0.25 7.44
CA LEU A 11 39.77 1.55 6.78
C LEU A 11 39.53 1.43 5.27
N ALA A 12 40.25 0.55 4.59
CA ALA A 12 40.11 0.38 3.14
C ALA A 12 38.74 -0.18 2.76
N PHE A 13 38.26 -1.22 3.45
CA PHE A 13 36.94 -1.82 3.21
C PHE A 13 35.80 -0.92 3.66
N GLY A 14 35.97 -0.15 4.75
CA GLY A 14 34.98 0.80 5.23
C GLY A 14 34.76 1.96 4.26
N VAL A 15 35.85 2.55 3.72
CA VAL A 15 35.76 3.66 2.76
C VAL A 15 35.22 3.18 1.41
N ALA A 16 35.67 2.03 0.91
CA ALA A 16 35.14 1.45 -0.33
C ALA A 16 33.65 1.11 -0.19
N GLY A 17 33.22 0.56 0.95
CA GLY A 17 31.81 0.27 1.22
C GLY A 17 30.93 1.53 1.24
N LEU A 18 31.42 2.62 1.83
CA LEU A 18 30.73 3.91 1.85
C LEU A 18 30.59 4.53 0.45
N ILE A 19 31.63 4.41 -0.39
CA ILE A 19 31.58 4.90 -1.78
C ILE A 19 30.59 4.09 -2.62
N VAL A 20 30.57 2.77 -2.47
CA VAL A 20 29.60 1.92 -3.18
C VAL A 20 28.18 2.20 -2.71
N PHE A 21 27.98 2.39 -1.41
CA PHE A 21 26.67 2.73 -0.86
C PHE A 21 26.13 4.07 -1.36
N THR A 22 26.96 5.13 -1.37
CA THR A 22 26.55 6.44 -1.88
C THR A 22 26.29 6.42 -3.38
N TYR A 23 27.09 5.67 -4.16
CA TYR A 23 26.86 5.48 -5.59
C TYR A 23 25.53 4.75 -5.86
N LEU A 24 25.24 3.67 -5.12
CA LEU A 24 23.96 2.95 -5.24
C LEU A 24 22.76 3.82 -4.86
N GLN A 25 22.88 4.63 -3.81
CA GLN A 25 21.83 5.57 -3.40
C GLN A 25 21.54 6.59 -4.51
N SER A 26 22.59 7.16 -5.12
CA SER A 26 22.47 8.10 -6.24
C SER A 26 21.80 7.44 -7.46
N CYS A 27 22.16 6.20 -7.80
CA CYS A 27 21.52 5.49 -8.91
C CYS A 27 20.03 5.17 -8.65
N ILE A 28 19.64 4.94 -7.40
CA ILE A 28 18.24 4.71 -7.01
C ILE A 28 17.42 6.01 -7.12
N GLU A 29 18.02 7.15 -6.74
CA GLU A 29 17.38 8.47 -6.87
C GLU A 29 17.18 8.85 -8.34
N ASP A 30 18.19 8.64 -9.20
CA ASP A 30 18.09 8.91 -10.65
C ASP A 30 17.04 8.03 -11.37
N GLN A 31 16.84 6.79 -10.90
CA GLN A 31 15.77 5.93 -11.44
C GLN A 31 14.37 6.36 -11.00
N ARG A 32 14.22 6.94 -9.81
CA ARG A 32 12.94 7.47 -9.33
C ARG A 32 12.53 8.74 -10.07
N THR A 33 13.44 9.70 -10.20
CA THR A 33 13.19 10.95 -10.94
C THR A 33 12.84 10.67 -12.40
N GLY A 34 13.59 9.80 -13.07
CA GLY A 34 13.29 9.40 -14.46
C GLY A 34 11.97 8.62 -14.64
N SER A 35 11.44 8.00 -13.57
CA SER A 35 10.13 7.36 -13.59
C SER A 35 8.99 8.36 -13.34
N GLU A 36 9.21 9.35 -12.48
CA GLU A 36 8.24 10.41 -12.17
C GLU A 36 8.07 11.36 -13.36
N GLU A 37 9.17 11.78 -14.00
CA GLU A 37 9.13 12.61 -15.22
C GLU A 37 8.41 11.90 -16.38
N LYS A 38 8.68 10.60 -16.57
CA LYS A 38 7.97 9.81 -17.60
C LYS A 38 6.47 9.72 -17.33
N MET A 39 6.07 9.60 -16.06
CA MET A 39 4.67 9.55 -15.68
C MET A 39 3.99 10.93 -15.88
N GLN A 40 4.67 12.02 -15.55
CA GLN A 40 4.19 13.39 -15.80
C GLN A 40 4.08 13.70 -17.31
N LEU A 41 5.07 13.33 -18.12
CA LEU A 41 5.01 13.46 -19.59
C LEU A 41 3.86 12.64 -20.21
N GLN A 42 3.57 11.47 -19.64
CA GLN A 42 2.44 10.65 -20.09
C GLN A 42 1.09 11.28 -19.73
N MET A 43 0.99 11.97 -18.58
CA MET A 43 -0.18 12.76 -18.21
C MET A 43 -0.37 13.95 -19.17
N ILE A 44 0.69 14.69 -19.49
CA ILE A 44 0.64 15.83 -20.42
C ILE A 44 0.23 15.39 -21.83
N ASN A 45 0.80 14.30 -22.34
CA ASN A 45 0.49 13.81 -23.69
C ASN A 45 -0.94 13.22 -23.82
N GLN A 46 -1.55 12.77 -22.72
CA GLN A 46 -2.94 12.29 -22.73
C GLN A 46 -3.96 13.44 -22.68
N ASP A 47 -3.65 14.56 -22.02
CA ASP A 47 -4.55 15.72 -21.96
C ASP A 47 -4.49 16.62 -23.21
N PHE A 48 -3.33 16.69 -23.89
CA PHE A 48 -3.19 17.49 -25.11
C PHE A 48 -3.37 16.69 -26.43
N GLY A 49 -3.37 15.36 -26.38
CA GLY A 49 -3.52 14.50 -27.57
C GLY A 49 -4.94 14.46 -28.18
N SER A 50 -5.88 15.29 -27.71
CA SER A 50 -7.25 15.37 -28.26
C SER A 50 -7.64 16.73 -28.85
N TYR A 51 -6.70 17.67 -28.97
CA TYR A 51 -6.93 18.94 -29.68
C TYR A 51 -5.78 19.26 -30.65
N SER A 52 -6.17 19.74 -31.83
CA SER A 52 -5.36 20.26 -32.95
C SER A 52 -4.53 19.25 -33.77
N THR A 53 -5.12 18.79 -34.87
CA THR A 53 -4.47 18.85 -36.18
C THR A 53 -4.26 20.31 -36.59
N GLU A 54 -3.16 20.55 -37.29
CA GLU A 54 -2.73 21.78 -38.01
C GLU A 54 -1.76 22.74 -37.29
N GLU A 55 -0.55 22.78 -37.88
CA GLU A 55 0.49 23.82 -37.90
C GLU A 55 1.21 24.23 -36.59
N SER A 56 2.48 23.81 -36.48
CA SER A 56 3.65 24.71 -36.65
C SER A 56 4.87 24.20 -35.90
N GLU A 57 5.88 23.77 -36.65
CA GLU A 57 7.26 23.59 -36.21
C GLU A 57 7.86 24.90 -35.64
N LYS A 58 8.43 24.87 -34.42
CA LYS A 58 9.80 25.35 -34.10
C LYS A 58 10.09 25.42 -32.60
N ALA A 59 11.38 25.35 -32.32
CA ALA A 59 12.10 25.65 -31.07
C ALA A 59 12.05 24.60 -29.94
N LYS A 60 12.96 23.62 -30.04
CA LYS A 60 13.63 23.02 -28.88
C LYS A 60 14.71 23.98 -28.39
N GLU A 61 14.67 24.38 -27.12
CA GLU A 61 15.86 24.89 -26.42
C GLU A 61 15.94 24.37 -24.98
N ASN A 62 17.18 24.06 -24.59
CA ASN A 62 17.63 23.35 -23.41
C ASN A 62 17.59 24.21 -22.15
N TRP A 63 17.22 23.65 -21.00
CA TRP A 63 17.59 24.23 -19.69
C TRP A 63 18.36 23.23 -18.82
N ILE A 64 19.53 23.70 -18.40
CA ILE A 64 20.64 22.99 -17.76
C ILE A 64 20.47 23.02 -16.24
N ALA A 65 20.82 21.90 -15.60
CA ALA A 65 20.90 21.72 -14.15
C ALA A 65 21.90 22.69 -13.47
N GLY A 66 21.42 23.39 -12.43
CA GLY A 66 22.23 24.21 -11.55
C GLY A 66 22.45 23.56 -10.18
N LYS A 67 23.66 23.02 -9.98
CA LYS A 67 24.24 22.63 -8.68
C LYS A 67 24.45 23.87 -7.81
N TYR A 68 24.09 23.80 -6.53
CA TYR A 68 24.77 24.53 -5.47
C TYR A 68 25.10 23.59 -4.30
N PHE A 69 26.40 23.49 -4.02
CA PHE A 69 27.02 22.81 -2.89
C PHE A 69 27.48 23.85 -1.84
N HIS A 70 27.78 23.35 -0.63
CA HIS A 70 28.43 23.96 0.55
C HIS A 70 27.50 24.55 1.64
N LYS A 71 27.73 24.37 2.95
CA LYS A 71 28.86 23.79 3.73
C LYS A 71 28.41 23.50 5.18
N ASP A 72 29.12 22.53 5.78
CA ASP A 72 29.32 22.16 7.20
C ASP A 72 28.76 23.00 8.36
N SER A 73 28.33 22.29 9.42
CA SER A 73 28.80 22.54 10.79
C SER A 73 28.78 21.27 11.65
N LYS A 74 29.93 21.02 12.29
CA LYS A 74 30.27 19.97 13.28
C LYS A 74 30.37 20.63 14.67
N ALA A 75 29.87 19.96 15.73
CA ALA A 75 30.30 20.06 17.14
C ALA A 75 29.55 18.97 17.93
N LEU A 76 30.16 17.86 18.39
CA LEU A 76 31.04 17.61 19.56
C LEU A 76 30.31 17.70 20.92
N ILE A 77 29.92 16.58 21.53
CA ILE A 77 30.52 15.72 22.61
C ILE A 77 29.82 16.01 23.95
N GLU A 78 29.21 15.01 24.59
CA GLU A 78 29.59 14.50 25.93
C GLU A 78 28.65 13.37 26.40
N SER A 79 29.28 12.45 27.11
CA SER A 79 28.88 11.10 27.49
C SER A 79 28.74 10.99 29.00
N GLU A 80 27.80 10.18 29.48
CA GLU A 80 27.76 9.49 30.80
C GLU A 80 26.44 8.69 30.80
N GLY A 81 26.26 7.46 31.28
CA GLY A 81 27.07 6.48 31.97
C GLY A 81 26.08 5.44 32.58
N TYR A 82 26.24 4.16 32.22
CA TYR A 82 25.90 2.90 32.94
C TYR A 82 24.60 2.72 33.75
N GLN A 83 23.81 1.66 33.43
CA GLN A 83 23.82 0.36 34.14
C GLN A 83 22.80 -0.65 33.55
N GLU A 84 23.27 -1.87 33.28
CA GLU A 84 22.50 -3.08 32.90
C GLU A 84 21.81 -3.76 34.10
N PRO A 85 20.81 -4.64 33.87
CA PRO A 85 20.45 -5.72 34.77
C PRO A 85 21.03 -7.08 34.37
N ASN A 86 21.46 -7.82 35.40
CA ASN A 86 22.05 -9.14 35.41
C ASN A 86 21.18 -10.30 34.88
N HIS A 87 21.85 -11.18 34.14
CA HIS A 87 21.88 -12.65 34.20
C HIS A 87 20.68 -13.46 34.70
N PHE A 88 20.23 -14.39 33.85
CA PHE A 88 20.02 -15.79 34.26
C PHE A 88 20.53 -16.74 33.15
N GLU A 89 21.19 -17.80 33.59
CA GLU A 89 22.13 -18.66 32.85
C GLU A 89 21.53 -19.90 32.14
N ASN A 90 22.25 -20.31 31.08
CA ASN A 90 22.65 -21.65 30.63
C ASN A 90 21.59 -22.70 30.23
N ARG A 91 21.69 -23.18 28.96
CA ARG A 91 22.34 -24.46 28.65
C ARG A 91 22.47 -24.79 27.14
N THR A 92 23.72 -25.10 26.78
CA THR A 92 24.25 -26.13 25.84
C THR A 92 23.98 -26.08 24.33
N GLU A 93 25.11 -25.94 23.63
CA GLU A 93 25.41 -26.32 22.25
C GLU A 93 24.87 -27.71 21.87
N ASP A 94 24.39 -27.83 20.63
CA ASP A 94 24.86 -28.93 19.78
C ASP A 94 24.84 -28.53 18.30
N SER A 95 25.99 -28.77 17.67
CA SER A 95 26.31 -28.43 16.28
C SER A 95 25.88 -29.58 15.36
N LEU A 96 25.09 -29.30 14.32
CA LEU A 96 25.06 -30.12 13.10
C LEU A 96 24.91 -29.22 11.87
N THR A 97 26.07 -28.89 11.30
CA THR A 97 26.25 -28.34 9.97
C THR A 97 25.72 -29.34 8.93
N THR A 98 24.81 -28.89 8.05
CA THR A 98 24.54 -29.58 6.78
C THR A 98 24.62 -28.57 5.63
N ASN A 99 25.61 -28.79 4.78
CA ASN A 99 25.87 -28.06 3.55
C ASN A 99 24.75 -28.29 2.54
N PHE A 100 24.13 -27.21 2.05
CA PHE A 100 23.41 -27.21 0.77
C PHE A 100 24.00 -26.13 -0.13
N SER A 101 25.02 -26.53 -0.90
CA SER A 101 25.45 -25.81 -2.10
C SER A 101 24.64 -26.38 -3.27
N GLU A 102 23.56 -25.70 -3.64
CA GLU A 102 22.91 -25.94 -4.94
C GLU A 102 23.18 -24.77 -5.88
N ASP A 103 23.77 -25.11 -7.03
CA ASP A 103 24.21 -24.21 -8.09
C ASP A 103 23.04 -23.29 -8.57
N PRO A 104 23.17 -21.95 -8.45
CA PRO A 104 22.16 -20.98 -8.88
C PRO A 104 21.70 -21.14 -10.33
N LYS A 105 22.56 -21.69 -11.20
CA LYS A 105 22.24 -21.90 -12.62
C LYS A 105 21.25 -23.04 -12.84
N LYS A 106 21.20 -24.02 -11.92
CA LYS A 106 20.29 -25.17 -11.98
C LYS A 106 18.86 -24.75 -11.60
N VAL A 107 18.73 -23.88 -10.59
CA VAL A 107 17.47 -23.23 -10.19
C VAL A 107 16.94 -22.34 -11.30
N LEU A 108 17.81 -21.56 -11.96
CA LEU A 108 17.42 -20.69 -13.08
C LEU A 108 16.90 -21.48 -14.29
N LYS A 109 17.43 -22.68 -14.53
CA LYS A 109 16.98 -23.58 -15.61
C LYS A 109 15.62 -24.22 -15.29
N GLN A 110 15.35 -24.51 -14.02
CA GLN A 110 14.07 -25.03 -13.55
C GLN A 110 12.93 -23.98 -13.62
N LEU A 111 13.26 -22.69 -13.40
CA LEU A 111 12.33 -21.57 -13.56
C LEU A 111 11.96 -21.28 -15.02
N ARG A 112 12.87 -21.53 -15.98
CA ARG A 112 12.60 -21.32 -17.43
C ARG A 112 11.72 -22.41 -18.06
N GLY A 113 11.58 -23.57 -17.42
CA GLY A 113 10.74 -24.67 -17.91
C GLY A 113 9.28 -24.62 -17.45
N MET A 114 8.93 -23.71 -16.53
CA MET A 114 7.56 -23.59 -16.04
C MET A 114 6.75 -22.69 -16.99
N ASN A 115 6.14 -23.30 -17.99
CA ASN A 115 4.97 -22.72 -18.65
C ASN A 115 3.93 -22.41 -17.55
N PHE A 116 3.74 -21.13 -17.24
CA PHE A 116 2.61 -20.65 -16.43
C PHE A 116 1.33 -20.84 -17.24
N SER A 117 0.90 -22.10 -17.34
CA SER A 117 -0.44 -22.44 -17.80
C SER A 117 -1.40 -21.84 -16.78
N SER A 118 -2.16 -20.85 -17.24
CA SER A 118 -3.32 -20.30 -16.56
C SER A 118 -4.35 -21.40 -16.37
N ASN A 119 -4.18 -22.22 -15.33
CA ASN A 119 -5.23 -23.11 -14.85
C ASN A 119 -6.36 -22.21 -14.33
N LYS A 120 -7.29 -21.89 -15.24
CA LYS A 120 -8.62 -21.40 -14.90
C LYS A 120 -9.24 -22.44 -13.97
N HIS A 121 -9.05 -22.27 -12.66
CA HIS A 121 -9.85 -22.99 -11.70
C HIS A 121 -11.26 -22.46 -11.88
N TYR A 122 -12.08 -23.24 -12.58
CA TYR A 122 -13.51 -22.98 -12.73
C TYR A 122 -14.11 -23.06 -11.33
N LEU A 123 -14.16 -21.91 -10.63
CA LEU A 123 -15.00 -21.76 -9.44
C LEU A 123 -16.40 -22.20 -9.86
N ASN A 124 -16.93 -23.19 -9.15
CA ASN A 124 -18.16 -23.95 -9.43
C ASN A 124 -19.10 -23.30 -10.45
N LYS A 125 -19.04 -23.80 -11.69
CA LYS A 125 -20.09 -23.59 -12.72
C LYS A 125 -21.48 -24.05 -12.22
N PHE A 126 -21.54 -24.81 -11.14
CA PHE A 126 -22.76 -25.28 -10.46
C PHE A 126 -23.48 -24.23 -9.61
N PHE A 127 -22.84 -23.11 -9.23
CA PHE A 127 -23.52 -22.04 -8.50
C PHE A 127 -24.52 -21.24 -9.37
N ASN A 128 -24.53 -21.51 -10.68
CA ASN A 128 -25.25 -20.74 -11.69
C ASN A 128 -26.72 -21.19 -11.91
N ARG A 129 -27.29 -22.00 -11.00
CA ARG A 129 -28.69 -22.44 -11.09
C ARG A 129 -29.70 -21.50 -10.44
N ASN A 130 -29.26 -20.52 -9.63
CA ASN A 130 -30.12 -19.47 -9.08
C ASN A 130 -29.84 -18.14 -9.78
N ASN A 131 -30.84 -17.59 -10.47
CA ASN A 131 -30.78 -16.31 -11.19
C ASN A 131 -30.30 -15.12 -10.33
N ASN A 132 -30.35 -15.23 -9.00
CA ASN A 132 -30.03 -14.17 -8.05
C ASN A 132 -28.58 -13.67 -8.12
N TRP A 133 -27.63 -14.49 -8.57
CA TRP A 133 -26.20 -14.12 -8.57
C TRP A 133 -25.58 -13.87 -9.95
N LYS A 134 -26.36 -14.02 -11.03
CA LYS A 134 -25.89 -13.81 -12.41
C LYS A 134 -25.26 -12.42 -12.58
N VAL A 135 -25.94 -11.38 -12.09
CA VAL A 135 -25.47 -9.99 -12.16
C VAL A 135 -24.16 -9.79 -11.40
N THR A 136 -24.02 -10.35 -10.20
CA THR A 136 -22.78 -10.22 -9.41
C THR A 136 -21.62 -10.94 -10.11
N ASN A 137 -21.87 -12.10 -10.71
CA ASN A 137 -20.86 -12.82 -11.47
C ASN A 137 -20.38 -12.01 -12.70
N GLU A 138 -21.30 -11.42 -13.46
CA GLU A 138 -20.97 -10.55 -14.60
C GLU A 138 -20.13 -9.33 -14.16
N ILE A 139 -20.47 -8.72 -13.01
CA ILE A 139 -19.69 -7.62 -12.42
C ILE A 139 -18.26 -8.08 -12.09
N GLN A 140 -18.10 -9.27 -11.49
CA GLN A 140 -16.77 -9.78 -11.14
C GLN A 140 -15.91 -10.10 -12.36
N GLU A 141 -16.49 -10.67 -13.42
CA GLU A 141 -15.77 -10.87 -14.68
C GLU A 141 -15.30 -9.55 -15.29
N ARG A 142 -16.15 -8.51 -15.30
CA ARG A 142 -15.77 -7.17 -15.78
C ARG A 142 -14.64 -6.57 -14.94
N ARG A 143 -14.71 -6.66 -13.60
CA ARG A 143 -13.67 -6.15 -12.69
C ARG A 143 -12.32 -6.81 -12.94
N LYS A 144 -12.28 -8.15 -13.05
CA LYS A 144 -11.05 -8.89 -13.33
C LYS A 144 -10.51 -8.62 -14.72
N PHE A 145 -11.39 -8.54 -15.73
CA PHE A 145 -10.99 -8.21 -17.10
C PHE A 145 -10.33 -6.84 -17.17
N LEU A 146 -10.95 -5.81 -16.59
CA LEU A 146 -10.38 -4.47 -16.57
C LEU A 146 -9.04 -4.43 -15.84
N LEU A 147 -8.94 -5.06 -14.66
CA LEU A 147 -7.68 -5.11 -13.92
C LEU A 147 -6.55 -5.68 -14.78
N ARG A 148 -6.80 -6.81 -15.47
CA ARG A 148 -5.82 -7.43 -16.36
C ARG A 148 -5.43 -6.53 -17.53
N ASP A 149 -6.42 -5.87 -18.14
CA ASP A 149 -6.20 -4.93 -19.25
C ASP A 149 -5.33 -3.73 -18.81
N ILE A 150 -5.64 -3.11 -17.67
CA ILE A 150 -4.84 -2.02 -17.11
C ILE A 150 -3.44 -2.48 -16.74
N CYS A 151 -3.30 -3.65 -16.12
CA CYS A 151 -2.00 -4.22 -15.79
C CYS A 151 -1.14 -4.45 -17.05
N GLN A 152 -1.72 -4.99 -18.12
CA GLN A 152 -1.00 -5.22 -19.38
C GLN A 152 -0.57 -3.91 -20.05
N LYS A 153 -1.40 -2.87 -19.99
CA LYS A 153 -1.16 -1.59 -20.65
C LYS A 153 -0.18 -0.69 -19.89
N TYR A 154 -0.30 -0.62 -18.57
CA TYR A 154 0.33 0.45 -17.78
C TYR A 154 1.38 -0.05 -16.78
N VAL A 155 1.40 -1.34 -16.43
CA VAL A 155 2.28 -1.85 -15.37
C VAL A 155 3.35 -2.75 -15.96
N LYS A 156 4.61 -2.33 -15.84
CA LYS A 156 5.76 -3.20 -16.11
C LYS A 156 5.94 -4.15 -14.94
N LYS A 157 6.19 -5.43 -15.24
CA LYS A 157 6.48 -6.43 -14.21
C LYS A 157 7.73 -6.02 -13.43
N THR A 158 7.57 -5.80 -12.14
CA THR A 158 8.65 -5.49 -11.21
C THR A 158 9.16 -6.77 -10.54
N GLN A 159 10.47 -6.91 -10.38
CA GLN A 159 11.08 -7.99 -9.61
C GLN A 159 11.00 -7.65 -8.12
N ILE A 160 9.86 -7.97 -7.50
CA ILE A 160 9.65 -7.82 -6.06
C ILE A 160 9.79 -9.21 -5.43
N PRO A 161 10.54 -9.35 -4.33
CA PRO A 161 10.63 -10.64 -3.65
C PRO A 161 9.25 -11.13 -3.23
N LEU A 162 8.97 -12.43 -3.49
CA LEU A 162 7.65 -13.03 -3.27
C LEU A 162 7.12 -12.80 -1.85
N VAL A 163 8.00 -12.89 -0.86
CA VAL A 163 7.67 -12.67 0.57
C VAL A 163 7.12 -11.27 0.81
N HIS A 164 7.72 -10.23 0.20
CA HIS A 164 7.21 -8.86 0.31
C HIS A 164 5.87 -8.70 -0.40
N MET A 165 5.72 -9.31 -1.58
CA MET A 165 4.49 -9.28 -2.37
C MET A 165 3.29 -9.86 -1.61
N VAL A 166 3.50 -10.89 -0.80
CA VAL A 166 2.42 -11.58 -0.06
C VAL A 166 2.27 -11.17 1.41
N SER A 167 3.07 -10.21 1.88
CA SER A 167 3.13 -9.79 3.31
C SER A 167 1.82 -9.23 3.88
N ARG A 168 0.88 -8.86 3.00
CA ARG A 168 -0.45 -8.34 3.36
C ARG A 168 -1.56 -9.37 3.16
N ILE A 169 -1.23 -10.60 2.78
CA ILE A 169 -2.20 -11.65 2.53
C ILE A 169 -2.38 -12.49 3.79
N TYR A 170 -3.61 -12.55 4.29
CA TYR A 170 -4.02 -13.46 5.34
C TYR A 170 -4.48 -14.78 4.77
N VAL A 171 -4.19 -15.86 5.49
CA VAL A 171 -4.47 -17.24 5.09
C VAL A 171 -5.57 -17.81 5.96
N GLU A 172 -6.59 -18.40 5.32
CA GLU A 172 -7.58 -19.25 5.97
C GLU A 172 -7.57 -20.60 5.21
N ASP A 173 -7.05 -21.64 5.86
CA ASP A 173 -6.76 -22.94 5.22
C ASP A 173 -8.02 -23.82 5.07
N LYS A 174 -9.04 -23.67 5.93
CA LYS A 174 -10.24 -24.54 5.95
C LYS A 174 -11.10 -24.35 4.71
N TYR A 175 -11.35 -23.10 4.32
CA TYR A 175 -12.10 -22.70 3.13
C TYR A 175 -11.18 -22.31 1.97
N LYS A 176 -9.85 -22.45 2.14
CA LYS A 176 -8.82 -22.18 1.14
C LYS A 176 -8.92 -20.75 0.59
N VAL A 177 -8.88 -19.77 1.49
CA VAL A 177 -9.00 -18.34 1.16
C VAL A 177 -7.69 -17.61 1.44
N LEU A 178 -7.33 -16.74 0.50
CA LEU A 178 -6.27 -15.75 0.65
C LEU A 178 -6.88 -14.35 0.60
N TYR A 179 -6.85 -13.61 1.71
CA TYR A 179 -7.41 -12.26 1.79
C TYR A 179 -6.29 -11.22 1.84
N CYS A 180 -6.18 -10.37 0.82
CA CYS A 180 -5.24 -9.25 0.88
C CYS A 180 -5.82 -8.05 1.65
N GLU A 181 -5.09 -7.59 2.67
CA GLU A 181 -5.51 -6.48 3.51
C GLU A 181 -5.24 -5.13 2.83
N VAL A 182 -6.32 -4.48 2.41
CA VAL A 182 -6.34 -3.06 2.08
C VAL A 182 -6.93 -2.27 3.27
N PRO A 183 -6.13 -1.47 4.00
CA PRO A 183 -6.65 -0.68 5.10
C PRO A 183 -7.74 0.28 4.64
N LYS A 184 -8.72 0.49 5.52
CA LYS A 184 -9.89 1.38 5.32
C LYS A 184 -10.89 0.93 4.23
N ALA A 185 -10.73 -0.27 3.69
CA ALA A 185 -11.67 -0.95 2.79
C ALA A 185 -12.44 -2.11 3.49
N GLY A 186 -12.73 -1.95 4.79
CA GLY A 186 -13.45 -2.96 5.58
C GLY A 186 -12.57 -4.07 6.18
N CYS A 187 -11.26 -3.88 6.20
CA CYS A 187 -10.30 -4.92 6.58
C CYS A 187 -10.49 -5.52 7.99
N SER A 188 -10.85 -4.72 9.00
CA SER A 188 -11.08 -5.24 10.36
C SER A 188 -12.20 -6.29 10.36
N ASN A 189 -13.29 -6.02 9.64
CA ASN A 189 -14.44 -6.93 9.56
C ASN A 189 -14.12 -8.16 8.70
N TRP A 190 -13.32 -8.02 7.64
CA TRP A 190 -12.81 -9.19 6.91
C TRP A 190 -11.94 -10.08 7.78
N LYS A 191 -11.05 -9.52 8.60
CA LYS A 191 -10.26 -10.31 9.56
C LYS A 191 -11.13 -11.02 10.57
N ARG A 192 -12.20 -10.38 11.09
CA ARG A 192 -13.20 -11.07 11.94
C ARG A 192 -13.83 -12.26 11.24
N ILE A 193 -14.18 -12.10 9.97
CA ILE A 193 -14.73 -13.19 9.15
C ILE A 193 -13.71 -14.33 9.01
N LEU A 194 -12.44 -14.04 8.72
CA LEU A 194 -11.40 -15.08 8.68
C LEU A 194 -11.25 -15.81 10.02
N MET A 195 -11.34 -15.10 11.15
CA MET A 195 -11.32 -15.71 12.48
C MET A 195 -12.53 -16.63 12.71
N ILE A 196 -13.73 -16.23 12.28
CA ILE A 196 -14.94 -17.05 12.38
C ILE A 196 -14.83 -18.29 11.49
N LEU A 197 -14.39 -18.12 10.25
CA LEU A 197 -14.18 -19.24 9.31
C LEU A 197 -13.14 -20.23 9.85
N GLY A 198 -12.05 -19.73 10.42
CA GLY A 198 -11.02 -20.54 11.10
C GLY A 198 -11.48 -21.21 12.41
N GLY A 199 -12.72 -20.97 12.86
CA GLY A 199 -13.27 -21.56 14.08
C GLY A 199 -12.78 -20.91 15.38
N LEU A 200 -12.19 -19.71 15.31
CA LEU A 200 -11.66 -18.98 16.48
C LEU A 200 -12.74 -18.19 17.22
N ALA A 201 -13.92 -17.98 16.62
CA ALA A 201 -15.03 -17.26 17.20
C ALA A 201 -16.36 -17.63 16.53
N ASN A 202 -17.46 -17.53 17.26
CA ASN A 202 -18.81 -17.81 16.75
C ASN A 202 -19.53 -16.56 16.21
N SER A 203 -19.07 -15.36 16.57
CA SER A 203 -19.69 -14.09 16.15
C SER A 203 -18.66 -12.98 16.07
N ALA A 204 -18.81 -12.13 15.05
CA ALA A 204 -17.95 -10.97 14.84
C ALA A 204 -18.09 -9.93 15.96
N ALA A 205 -19.27 -9.83 16.59
CA ALA A 205 -19.53 -8.88 17.67
C ALA A 205 -18.67 -9.14 18.91
N ASN A 206 -18.24 -10.39 19.12
CA ASN A 206 -17.43 -10.80 20.26
C ASN A 206 -15.92 -10.59 20.03
N ILE A 207 -15.52 -10.14 18.83
CA ILE A 207 -14.10 -9.97 18.47
C ILE A 207 -13.73 -8.49 18.56
N SER A 208 -12.91 -8.17 19.57
CA SER A 208 -12.41 -6.82 19.80
C SER A 208 -11.49 -6.32 18.67
N HIS A 209 -11.34 -5.00 18.54
CA HIS A 209 -10.36 -4.39 17.62
C HIS A 209 -8.94 -4.92 17.88
N ASN A 210 -8.54 -5.06 19.15
CA ASN A 210 -7.20 -5.50 19.50
C ASN A 210 -6.96 -6.97 19.08
N SER A 211 -7.96 -7.84 19.25
CA SER A 211 -7.88 -9.24 18.82
C SER A 211 -7.65 -9.37 17.31
N VAL A 212 -8.26 -8.48 16.53
CA VAL A 212 -8.17 -8.45 15.06
C VAL A 212 -6.81 -7.96 14.55
N HIS A 213 -6.21 -6.98 15.22
CA HIS A 213 -5.01 -6.30 14.72
C HIS A 213 -3.71 -6.70 15.42
N TYR A 214 -3.78 -7.11 16.69
CA TYR A 214 -2.62 -7.35 17.55
C TYR A 214 -2.62 -8.72 18.23
N GLY A 215 -3.70 -9.50 18.10
CA GLY A 215 -3.85 -10.77 18.82
C GLY A 215 -3.08 -11.96 18.23
N GLY A 216 -2.42 -11.83 17.08
CA GLY A 216 -1.69 -12.94 16.45
C GLY A 216 -2.59 -14.10 15.96
N ASN A 217 -3.91 -13.91 15.92
CA ASN A 217 -4.89 -14.96 15.64
C ASN A 217 -4.99 -15.38 14.17
N LEU A 218 -4.37 -14.63 13.25
CA LEU A 218 -4.48 -14.86 11.81
C LEU A 218 -3.09 -15.07 11.21
N ASN A 219 -2.97 -16.17 10.46
CA ASN A 219 -1.74 -16.48 9.72
C ASN A 219 -1.61 -15.54 8.52
N LYS A 220 -0.39 -15.07 8.28
CA LYS A 220 -0.05 -14.32 7.07
C LYS A 220 0.69 -15.23 6.09
N LEU A 221 0.53 -15.00 4.81
CA LEU A 221 1.11 -15.86 3.78
C LEU A 221 2.65 -15.79 3.78
N ASP A 222 3.22 -14.65 4.17
CA ASP A 222 4.67 -14.46 4.30
C ASP A 222 5.31 -15.20 5.48
N SER A 223 4.52 -15.79 6.39
CA SER A 223 5.05 -16.63 7.47
C SER A 223 5.29 -18.09 7.05
N TYR A 224 4.91 -18.48 5.83
CA TYR A 224 5.10 -19.82 5.30
C TYR A 224 6.38 -19.92 4.46
N ASN A 225 6.92 -21.13 4.29
CA ASN A 225 8.01 -21.36 3.34
C ASN A 225 7.56 -21.15 1.88
N LEU A 226 8.52 -20.97 0.97
CA LEU A 226 8.24 -20.64 -0.44
C LEU A 226 7.34 -21.67 -1.14
N THR A 227 7.53 -22.96 -0.87
CA THR A 227 6.72 -24.04 -1.46
C THR A 227 5.26 -23.92 -1.03
N GLU A 228 5.01 -23.70 0.25
CA GLU A 228 3.66 -23.54 0.81
C GLU A 228 3.00 -22.23 0.38
N ILE A 229 3.78 -21.15 0.18
CA ILE A 229 3.30 -19.90 -0.43
C ILE A 229 2.80 -20.17 -1.85
N GLN A 230 3.63 -20.78 -2.69
CA GLN A 230 3.30 -21.05 -4.10
C GLN A 230 2.10 -21.99 -4.23
N LYS A 231 2.04 -23.03 -3.40
CA LYS A 231 0.90 -23.95 -3.34
C LYS A 231 -0.40 -23.22 -3.05
N ARG A 232 -0.43 -22.35 -2.04
CA ARG A 232 -1.63 -21.56 -1.69
C ARG A 232 -1.99 -20.56 -2.78
N LEU A 233 -1.01 -19.82 -3.30
CA LEU A 233 -1.25 -18.92 -4.45
C LEU A 233 -1.83 -19.66 -5.67
N LYS A 234 -1.47 -20.93 -5.88
CA LYS A 234 -2.00 -21.72 -7.00
C LYS A 234 -3.40 -22.30 -6.72
N THR A 235 -3.69 -22.65 -5.47
CA THR A 235 -4.86 -23.50 -5.14
C THR A 235 -5.96 -22.79 -4.35
N TYR A 236 -5.71 -21.62 -3.77
CA TYR A 236 -6.65 -20.92 -2.89
C TYR A 236 -7.36 -19.79 -3.64
N THR A 237 -8.57 -19.49 -3.19
CA THR A 237 -9.36 -18.35 -3.67
C THR A 237 -8.76 -17.07 -3.13
N LYS A 238 -8.17 -16.26 -4.02
CA LYS A 238 -7.58 -14.96 -3.71
C LYS A 238 -8.64 -13.86 -3.80
N ILE A 239 -8.84 -13.15 -2.70
CA ILE A 239 -9.85 -12.11 -2.58
C ILE A 239 -9.19 -10.79 -2.16
N ILE A 240 -9.64 -9.70 -2.77
CA ILE A 240 -9.26 -8.33 -2.39
C ILE A 240 -10.52 -7.49 -2.29
N PHE A 241 -10.60 -6.64 -1.27
CA PHE A 241 -11.63 -5.62 -1.15
C PHE A 241 -10.97 -4.25 -1.26
N VAL A 242 -11.44 -3.47 -2.22
CA VAL A 242 -10.92 -2.13 -2.52
C VAL A 242 -11.96 -1.08 -2.17
N ARG A 243 -11.53 0.17 -2.11
CA ARG A 243 -12.37 1.33 -1.86
C ARG A 243 -11.90 2.46 -2.76
N ASP A 244 -12.80 3.35 -3.15
CA ASP A 244 -12.41 4.57 -3.86
C ASP A 244 -11.22 5.25 -3.15
N PRO A 245 -10.16 5.64 -3.89
CA PRO A 245 -8.93 6.11 -3.26
C PRO A 245 -9.13 7.35 -2.37
N MET A 246 -10.02 8.27 -2.73
CA MET A 246 -10.25 9.48 -1.95
C MET A 246 -11.10 9.21 -0.71
N GLU A 247 -12.14 8.37 -0.85
CA GLU A 247 -12.89 7.85 0.30
C GLU A 247 -11.94 7.16 1.30
N ARG A 248 -10.99 6.37 0.79
CA ARG A 248 -10.01 5.63 1.59
C ARG A 248 -9.04 6.56 2.31
N LEU A 249 -8.52 7.58 1.61
CA LEU A 249 -7.61 8.58 2.16
C LEU A 249 -8.25 9.38 3.30
N VAL A 250 -9.46 9.91 3.08
CA VAL A 250 -10.20 10.65 4.11
C VAL A 250 -10.51 9.73 5.29
N SER A 251 -10.93 8.48 5.04
CA SER A 251 -11.14 7.49 6.10
C SER A 251 -9.87 7.22 6.92
N ALA A 252 -8.68 7.20 6.30
CA ALA A 252 -7.41 7.06 7.00
C ALA A 252 -7.12 8.29 7.88
N PHE A 253 -7.25 9.49 7.34
CA PHE A 253 -7.03 10.73 8.11
C PHE A 253 -7.92 10.80 9.35
N ARG A 254 -9.23 10.58 9.17
CA ARG A 254 -10.22 10.63 10.25
C ARG A 254 -9.93 9.63 11.37
N ASP A 255 -9.49 8.43 10.99
CA ASP A 255 -9.14 7.37 11.94
C ASP A 255 -7.84 7.64 12.70
N LYS A 256 -6.87 8.34 12.08
CA LYS A 256 -5.53 8.50 12.65
C LYS A 256 -5.31 9.83 13.37
N PHE A 257 -6.03 10.89 12.97
CA PHE A 257 -5.71 12.26 13.40
C PHE A 257 -6.87 13.05 14.05
N GLU A 258 -8.14 12.62 13.90
CA GLU A 258 -9.27 13.33 14.52
C GLU A 258 -9.55 12.94 15.96
N HIS A 259 -9.04 11.79 16.37
CA HIS A 259 -9.27 11.23 17.70
C HIS A 259 -7.94 10.99 18.39
N PRO A 260 -7.88 11.02 19.74
CA PRO A 260 -6.67 10.70 20.47
C PRO A 260 -6.04 9.39 19.99
N ASN A 261 -4.78 9.47 19.55
CA ASN A 261 -4.04 8.34 19.01
C ASN A 261 -2.61 8.33 19.56
N ILE A 262 -2.29 7.29 20.34
CA ILE A 262 -1.01 7.17 21.06
C ILE A 262 0.20 6.94 20.15
N TYR A 263 -0.03 6.51 18.90
CA TYR A 263 1.05 6.25 17.94
C TYR A 263 1.10 7.32 16.85
N TYR A 264 -0.02 7.57 16.18
CA TYR A 264 -0.04 8.46 15.01
C TYR A 264 0.18 9.92 15.38
N HIS A 265 -0.31 10.41 16.54
CA HIS A 265 -0.05 11.80 16.92
C HIS A 265 1.43 12.01 17.25
N PRO A 266 2.07 11.22 18.14
CA PRO A 266 3.46 11.46 18.49
C PRO A 266 4.45 11.22 17.35
N VAL A 267 4.18 10.25 16.47
CA VAL A 267 5.07 9.90 15.36
C VAL A 267 4.79 10.78 14.15
N PHE A 268 3.62 10.63 13.52
CA PHE A 268 3.28 11.33 12.28
C PHE A 268 2.83 12.77 12.54
N GLY A 269 1.96 12.98 13.52
CA GLY A 269 1.34 14.27 13.76
C GLY A 269 2.36 15.36 14.11
N LYS A 270 3.34 15.04 14.96
CA LYS A 270 4.45 15.96 15.26
C LYS A 270 5.26 16.31 14.02
N ALA A 271 5.62 15.32 13.22
CA ALA A 271 6.45 15.51 12.03
C ALA A 271 5.72 16.36 10.98
N ILE A 272 4.43 16.09 10.77
CA ILE A 272 3.56 16.84 9.85
C ILE A 272 3.43 18.28 10.33
N ILE A 273 3.00 18.49 11.58
CA ILE A 273 2.80 19.85 12.11
C ILE A 273 4.10 20.65 12.08
N LYS A 274 5.22 20.06 12.51
CA LYS A 274 6.53 20.72 12.53
C LYS A 274 6.97 21.21 11.14
N LYS A 275 6.68 20.45 10.08
CA LYS A 275 7.14 20.78 8.73
C LYS A 275 6.17 21.70 7.98
N TYR A 276 4.86 21.47 8.10
CA TYR A 276 3.87 22.11 7.22
C TYR A 276 3.02 23.19 7.90
N ARG A 277 3.07 23.34 9.23
CA ARG A 277 2.32 24.39 9.94
C ARG A 277 3.25 25.56 10.31
N PRO A 278 3.16 26.71 9.62
CA PRO A 278 3.89 27.90 10.06
C PRO A 278 3.37 28.36 11.42
N ASN A 279 4.27 28.81 12.29
CA ASN A 279 3.96 29.32 13.64
C ASN A 279 3.12 28.35 14.49
N ALA A 280 3.42 27.05 14.41
CA ALA A 280 2.73 26.03 15.19
C ALA A 280 2.86 26.29 16.70
N ASP A 281 1.76 26.15 17.43
CA ASP A 281 1.76 26.29 18.88
C ASP A 281 2.58 25.19 19.56
N LYS A 282 3.18 25.52 20.70
CA LYS A 282 4.06 24.59 21.43
C LYS A 282 3.35 23.29 21.79
N LYS A 283 2.04 23.34 22.13
CA LYS A 283 1.26 22.16 22.49
C LYS A 283 1.08 21.23 21.29
N ALA A 284 0.78 21.74 20.11
CA ALA A 284 0.68 20.96 18.88
C ALA A 284 2.03 20.33 18.50
N LEU A 285 3.14 21.07 18.63
CA LEU A 285 4.48 20.53 18.40
C LEU A 285 4.87 19.44 19.41
N THR A 286 4.44 19.56 20.67
CA THR A 286 4.75 18.58 21.72
C THR A 286 3.85 17.36 21.69
N THR A 287 2.59 17.48 21.27
CA THR A 287 1.62 16.38 21.27
C THR A 287 1.44 15.72 19.91
N GLY A 288 1.62 16.48 18.82
CA GLY A 288 1.28 16.08 17.46
C GLY A 288 -0.23 15.97 17.20
N SER A 289 -1.06 16.45 18.12
CA SER A 289 -2.52 16.47 17.99
C SER A 289 -3.01 17.62 17.12
N GLY A 290 -4.18 17.44 16.50
CA GLY A 290 -4.84 18.49 15.73
C GLY A 290 -4.19 18.75 14.38
N VAL A 291 -3.59 17.73 13.75
CA VAL A 291 -3.15 17.78 12.35
C VAL A 291 -4.34 18.18 11.48
N LYS A 292 -4.16 19.15 10.59
CA LYS A 292 -5.19 19.54 9.61
C LYS A 292 -5.12 18.67 8.38
N PHE A 293 -6.24 18.45 7.70
CA PHE A 293 -6.27 17.62 6.49
C PHE A 293 -5.34 18.17 5.40
N LYS A 294 -5.29 19.50 5.21
CA LYS A 294 -4.36 20.14 4.28
C LYS A 294 -2.89 19.84 4.58
N GLU A 295 -2.49 19.86 5.85
CA GLU A 295 -1.11 19.53 6.26
C GLU A 295 -0.79 18.05 5.98
N PHE A 296 -1.78 17.17 6.17
CA PHE A 296 -1.66 15.76 5.80
C PHE A 296 -1.55 15.54 4.28
N ILE A 297 -2.26 16.33 3.47
CA ILE A 297 -2.14 16.29 2.00
C ILE A 297 -0.76 16.78 1.55
N GLN A 298 -0.26 17.88 2.14
CA GLN A 298 1.10 18.35 1.89
C GLN A 298 2.14 17.27 2.23
N TYR A 299 1.98 16.59 3.36
CA TYR A 299 2.80 15.43 3.72
C TYR A 299 2.70 14.27 2.71
N LEU A 300 1.50 13.97 2.22
CA LEU A 300 1.26 12.89 1.24
C LEU A 300 1.92 13.18 -0.11
N LEU A 301 2.00 14.46 -0.51
CA LEU A 301 2.52 14.87 -1.81
C LEU A 301 4.02 15.22 -1.78
N ASP A 302 4.59 15.42 -0.59
CA ASP A 302 5.99 15.81 -0.44
C ASP A 302 6.95 14.63 -0.74
N PRO A 303 7.83 14.72 -1.75
CA PRO A 303 8.83 13.68 -2.04
C PRO A 303 9.88 13.56 -0.92
N TYR A 304 10.12 14.64 -0.17
CA TYR A 304 11.04 14.72 0.96
C TYR A 304 10.31 14.72 2.30
N ARG A 305 9.13 14.08 2.34
CA ARG A 305 8.34 13.92 3.56
C ARG A 305 9.21 13.43 4.73
N PRO A 306 9.01 13.97 5.95
CA PRO A 306 9.90 13.70 7.09
C PRO A 306 9.83 12.24 7.58
N LEU A 307 8.82 11.48 7.16
CA LEU A 307 8.60 10.08 7.51
C LEU A 307 8.16 9.32 6.27
N GLY A 308 8.45 8.03 6.19
CA GLY A 308 8.04 7.17 5.08
C GLY A 308 6.53 6.95 4.95
N MET A 309 6.14 6.21 3.92
CA MET A 309 4.75 5.89 3.65
C MET A 309 4.15 4.92 4.68
N ASP A 310 2.92 5.21 5.13
CA ASP A 310 2.13 4.30 5.97
C ASP A 310 1.08 3.55 5.13
N ILE A 311 0.84 2.30 5.52
CA ILE A 311 -0.09 1.38 4.85
C ILE A 311 -1.52 1.93 4.70
N HIS A 312 -1.96 2.85 5.57
CA HIS A 312 -3.32 3.37 5.56
C HIS A 312 -3.59 4.36 4.43
N TRP A 313 -2.55 5.02 3.92
CA TRP A 313 -2.63 5.93 2.77
C TRP A 313 -1.74 5.48 1.59
N GLU A 314 -1.11 4.31 1.65
CA GLU A 314 -0.34 3.74 0.53
C GLU A 314 -1.24 3.22 -0.60
N GLN A 315 -0.83 3.31 -1.88
CA GLN A 315 -1.68 2.87 -2.99
C GLN A 315 -2.01 1.37 -2.93
N ILE A 316 -3.23 1.00 -3.32
CA ILE A 316 -3.71 -0.38 -3.33
C ILE A 316 -2.82 -1.26 -4.23
N ASN A 317 -2.39 -0.74 -5.38
CA ASN A 317 -1.49 -1.45 -6.29
C ASN A 317 -0.13 -1.79 -5.65
N LYS A 318 0.34 -1.00 -4.69
CA LYS A 318 1.59 -1.24 -3.93
C LYS A 318 1.38 -2.11 -2.69
N LEU A 319 0.17 -2.11 -2.14
CA LEU A 319 -0.18 -2.94 -0.98
C LEU A 319 -0.39 -4.41 -1.37
N CYS A 320 -1.11 -4.65 -2.47
CA CYS A 320 -1.64 -5.97 -2.81
C CYS A 320 -1.19 -6.49 -4.17
N TYR A 321 -0.37 -5.75 -4.92
CA TYR A 321 0.24 -6.20 -6.19
C TYR A 321 -0.75 -6.92 -7.15
N PRO A 322 -1.89 -6.30 -7.49
CA PRO A 322 -2.96 -6.94 -8.27
C PRO A 322 -2.57 -7.27 -9.73
N CYS A 323 -1.42 -6.77 -10.21
CA CYS A 323 -0.84 -7.18 -11.50
C CYS A 323 0.05 -8.42 -11.41
N ASP A 324 0.56 -8.74 -10.23
CA ASP A 324 1.41 -9.91 -9.99
C ASP A 324 0.62 -11.07 -9.36
N ILE A 325 -0.50 -10.76 -8.69
CA ILE A 325 -1.38 -11.73 -8.02
C ILE A 325 -2.71 -11.82 -8.77
N ASP A 326 -3.02 -12.98 -9.34
CA ASP A 326 -4.30 -13.24 -10.02
C ASP A 326 -5.43 -13.44 -9.00
N TYR A 327 -6.05 -12.32 -8.60
CA TYR A 327 -7.21 -12.30 -7.70
C TYR A 327 -8.43 -12.95 -8.35
N ASN A 328 -9.04 -13.89 -7.62
CA ASN A 328 -10.24 -14.58 -8.05
C ASN A 328 -11.51 -13.75 -7.81
N PHE A 329 -11.46 -12.81 -6.87
CA PHE A 329 -12.57 -11.94 -6.50
C PHE A 329 -12.08 -10.53 -6.14
N ILE A 330 -12.76 -9.51 -6.69
CA ILE A 330 -12.48 -8.10 -6.42
C ILE A 330 -13.77 -7.49 -5.87
N GLY A 331 -13.84 -7.34 -4.55
CA GLY A 331 -14.92 -6.67 -3.85
C GLY A 331 -14.71 -5.15 -3.79
N LYS A 332 -15.79 -4.39 -3.75
CA LYS A 332 -15.76 -2.93 -3.54
C LYS A 332 -16.43 -2.57 -2.22
N PHE A 333 -15.88 -1.59 -1.51
CA PHE A 333 -16.44 -1.12 -0.25
C PHE A 333 -17.84 -0.50 -0.45
N GLU A 334 -18.07 0.10 -1.61
CA GLU A 334 -19.36 0.71 -1.98
C GLU A 334 -20.45 -0.34 -2.22
N THR A 335 -20.06 -1.59 -2.52
CA THR A 335 -20.95 -2.75 -2.68
C THR A 335 -20.65 -3.86 -1.68
N LEU A 336 -20.09 -3.51 -0.52
CA LEU A 336 -19.43 -4.43 0.41
C LEU A 336 -20.32 -5.58 0.86
N GLU A 337 -21.55 -5.30 1.28
CA GLU A 337 -22.50 -6.33 1.75
C GLU A 337 -22.82 -7.34 0.65
N LYS A 338 -23.21 -6.85 -0.53
CA LYS A 338 -23.55 -7.69 -1.68
C LYS A 338 -22.36 -8.53 -2.14
N ASP A 339 -21.18 -7.92 -2.23
CA ASP A 339 -19.96 -8.60 -2.64
C ASP A 339 -19.51 -9.63 -1.59
N ALA A 340 -19.59 -9.29 -0.30
CA ALA A 340 -19.22 -10.18 0.79
C ALA A 340 -20.14 -11.40 0.87
N ASN A 341 -21.46 -11.20 0.79
CA ASN A 341 -22.43 -12.29 0.83
C ASN A 341 -22.24 -13.24 -0.36
N TYR A 342 -21.93 -12.70 -1.54
CA TYR A 342 -21.66 -13.53 -2.72
C TYR A 342 -20.37 -14.34 -2.57
N ILE A 343 -19.26 -13.74 -2.14
CA ILE A 343 -18.00 -14.48 -2.00
C ILE A 343 -18.05 -15.50 -0.87
N LEU A 344 -18.74 -15.22 0.24
CA LEU A 344 -18.97 -16.17 1.33
C LEU A 344 -19.73 -17.41 0.84
N LYS A 345 -20.79 -17.20 0.03
CA LYS A 345 -21.50 -18.30 -0.62
C LYS A 345 -20.61 -19.07 -1.60
N LEU A 346 -19.80 -18.38 -2.41
CA LEU A 346 -18.88 -19.02 -3.38
C LEU A 346 -17.84 -19.93 -2.73
N ILE A 347 -17.32 -19.57 -1.55
CA ILE A 347 -16.35 -20.39 -0.81
C ILE A 347 -17.03 -21.47 0.05
N ASN A 348 -18.37 -21.60 -0.01
CA ASN A 348 -19.19 -22.47 0.82
C ASN A 348 -18.99 -22.21 2.32
N ALA A 349 -18.89 -20.93 2.71
CA ALA A 349 -18.96 -20.55 4.11
C ALA A 349 -20.34 -20.94 4.71
N PRO A 350 -20.42 -21.21 6.03
CA PRO A 350 -21.69 -21.47 6.70
C PRO A 350 -22.66 -20.30 6.52
N ASP A 351 -23.95 -20.61 6.39
CA ASP A 351 -24.99 -19.63 6.05
C ASP A 351 -25.17 -18.55 7.14
N GLU A 352 -24.77 -18.86 8.37
CA GLU A 352 -24.78 -17.97 9.53
C GLU A 352 -23.66 -16.93 9.48
N VAL A 353 -22.61 -17.17 8.71
CA VAL A 353 -21.49 -16.23 8.55
C VAL A 353 -21.91 -15.12 7.60
N GLN A 354 -22.16 -13.93 8.16
CA GLN A 354 -22.53 -12.72 7.41
C GLN A 354 -21.49 -11.62 7.64
N PHE A 355 -21.32 -10.76 6.64
CA PHE A 355 -20.37 -9.64 6.78
C PHE A 355 -20.84 -8.67 7.88
N PRO A 356 -19.99 -8.29 8.86
CA PRO A 356 -20.42 -7.45 9.96
C PRO A 356 -20.74 -6.02 9.53
N HIS A 357 -21.92 -5.53 9.93
CA HIS A 357 -22.40 -4.17 9.59
C HIS A 357 -21.96 -3.08 10.57
N PHE A 358 -21.31 -3.40 11.68
CA PHE A 358 -20.87 -2.38 12.64
C PHE A 358 -19.56 -1.70 12.22
N LYS A 359 -19.34 -0.47 12.70
CA LYS A 359 -18.08 0.27 12.50
C LYS A 359 -17.12 -0.08 13.64
N ASP A 360 -15.93 -0.55 13.28
CA ASP A 360 -14.92 -1.08 14.21
C ASP A 360 -14.39 -0.06 15.22
N ARG A 361 -13.86 1.06 14.73
CA ARG A 361 -13.36 2.18 15.55
C ARG A 361 -14.21 3.42 15.38
N HIS A 362 -14.28 4.23 16.43
CA HIS A 362 -15.02 5.49 16.45
C HIS A 362 -16.47 5.26 15.98
N SER A 363 -17.13 4.25 16.54
CA SER A 363 -18.38 3.68 16.04
C SER A 363 -19.53 4.69 15.98
N THR A 364 -19.45 5.74 16.79
CA THR A 364 -20.38 6.87 16.85
C THR A 364 -20.28 7.82 15.65
N ASP A 365 -19.14 7.90 14.94
CA ASP A 365 -19.06 8.85 13.82
C ASP A 365 -19.68 8.29 12.56
N LYS A 366 -20.31 9.21 11.81
CA LYS A 366 -20.73 8.99 10.42
C LYS A 366 -19.60 8.37 9.60
N ARG A 367 -19.91 7.26 8.91
CA ARG A 367 -19.01 6.63 7.95
C ARG A 367 -18.57 7.66 6.90
N THR A 368 -17.30 7.62 6.52
CA THR A 368 -16.82 8.40 5.37
C THR A 368 -17.64 8.00 4.15
N ASN A 369 -18.22 8.99 3.49
CA ASN A 369 -19.04 8.89 2.29
C ASN A 369 -18.78 10.13 1.42
N SER A 370 -19.43 10.22 0.27
CA SER A 370 -19.21 11.31 -0.70
C SER A 370 -19.47 12.72 -0.15
N GLU A 371 -20.37 12.88 0.82
CA GLU A 371 -20.64 14.17 1.47
C GLU A 371 -19.50 14.59 2.40
N VAL A 372 -19.03 13.65 3.24
CA VAL A 372 -17.88 13.87 4.12
C VAL A 372 -16.65 14.22 3.29
N ILE A 373 -16.39 13.48 2.21
CA ILE A 373 -15.24 13.72 1.33
C ILE A 373 -15.29 15.10 0.70
N ARG A 374 -16.47 15.53 0.25
CA ARG A 374 -16.65 16.87 -0.32
C ARG A 374 -16.23 17.97 0.66
N LYS A 375 -16.53 17.81 1.95
CA LYS A 375 -16.10 18.75 3.00
C LYS A 375 -14.58 18.82 3.08
N TYR A 376 -13.89 17.68 3.22
CA TYR A 376 -12.41 17.69 3.29
C TYR A 376 -11.77 18.23 2.01
N LEU A 377 -12.28 17.85 0.84
CA LEU A 377 -11.74 18.33 -0.42
C LEU A 377 -12.00 19.82 -0.65
N SER A 378 -13.04 20.41 -0.05
CA SER A 378 -13.28 21.86 -0.16
C SER A 378 -12.19 22.70 0.51
N GLU A 379 -11.42 22.11 1.43
CA GLU A 379 -10.29 22.77 2.11
C GLU A 379 -8.97 22.69 1.32
N ILE A 380 -8.95 21.95 0.20
CA ILE A 380 -7.75 21.65 -0.58
C ILE A 380 -7.81 22.35 -1.95
N PRO A 381 -6.77 23.11 -2.35
CA PRO A 381 -6.71 23.75 -3.67
C PRO A 381 -6.87 22.75 -4.82
N ALA A 382 -7.53 23.12 -5.91
CA ALA A 382 -7.71 22.25 -7.08
C ALA A 382 -6.40 21.61 -7.59
N ALA A 383 -5.29 22.36 -7.62
CA ALA A 383 -3.99 21.84 -8.02
C ALA A 383 -3.50 20.70 -7.11
N GLU A 384 -3.58 20.87 -5.79
CA GLU A 384 -3.22 19.82 -4.82
C GLU A 384 -4.19 18.63 -4.94
N ARG A 385 -5.49 18.88 -5.15
CA ARG A 385 -6.47 17.80 -5.38
C ARG A 385 -6.11 16.97 -6.61
N LEU A 386 -5.71 17.61 -7.71
CA LEU A 386 -5.27 16.93 -8.93
C LEU A 386 -3.98 16.13 -8.70
N GLN A 387 -3.04 16.65 -7.91
CA GLN A 387 -1.83 15.91 -7.52
C GLN A 387 -2.15 14.67 -6.68
N VAL A 388 -3.09 14.76 -5.72
CA VAL A 388 -3.56 13.60 -4.95
C VAL A 388 -4.24 12.58 -5.86
N TYR A 389 -5.02 13.04 -6.83
CA TYR A 389 -5.58 12.16 -7.86
C TYR A 389 -4.47 11.44 -8.64
N GLY A 390 -3.46 12.18 -9.12
CA GLY A 390 -2.28 11.62 -9.79
C GLY A 390 -1.55 10.58 -8.93
N PHE A 391 -1.39 10.84 -7.63
CA PHE A 391 -0.78 9.92 -6.68
C PHE A 391 -1.49 8.57 -6.59
N TYR A 392 -2.82 8.54 -6.76
CA TYR A 392 -3.64 7.31 -6.77
C TYR A 392 -4.12 6.88 -8.16
N TYR A 393 -3.63 7.50 -9.23
CA TYR A 393 -4.17 7.37 -10.59
C TYR A 393 -4.35 5.91 -11.02
N LEU A 394 -3.33 5.10 -10.76
CA LEU A 394 -3.33 3.69 -11.13
C LEU A 394 -4.41 2.89 -10.40
N ASP A 395 -4.72 3.21 -9.14
CA ASP A 395 -5.80 2.56 -8.40
C ASP A 395 -7.18 2.94 -8.97
N TYR A 396 -7.36 4.20 -9.41
CA TYR A 396 -8.59 4.62 -10.09
C TYR A 396 -8.82 3.80 -11.36
N LEU A 397 -7.78 3.66 -12.20
CA LEU A 397 -7.85 2.88 -13.44
C LEU A 397 -8.12 1.40 -13.16
N MET A 398 -7.30 0.76 -12.31
CA MET A 398 -7.38 -0.68 -12.04
C MET A 398 -8.75 -1.14 -11.53
N PHE A 399 -9.40 -0.30 -10.74
CA PHE A 399 -10.64 -0.67 -10.05
C PHE A 399 -11.87 0.06 -10.59
N ASN A 400 -11.78 0.73 -11.74
CA ASN A 400 -12.87 1.48 -12.36
C ASN A 400 -13.55 2.45 -11.38
N TYR A 401 -12.76 3.29 -10.72
CA TYR A 401 -13.32 4.39 -9.95
C TYR A 401 -13.44 5.63 -10.83
N THR A 402 -14.58 6.30 -10.74
CA THR A 402 -14.80 7.54 -11.47
C THR A 402 -13.98 8.65 -10.85
N ILE A 403 -13.28 9.40 -11.69
CA ILE A 403 -12.62 10.64 -11.30
C ILE A 403 -13.71 11.62 -10.88
N PRO A 404 -13.65 12.22 -9.68
CA PRO A 404 -14.63 13.23 -9.29
C PRO A 404 -14.42 14.56 -10.03
N TYR A 405 -14.58 14.59 -11.37
CA TYR A 405 -14.36 15.75 -12.26
C TYR A 405 -15.04 17.05 -11.77
N LYS A 406 -16.24 16.95 -11.18
CA LYS A 406 -16.97 18.12 -10.65
C LYS A 406 -16.31 18.75 -9.42
N ALA A 407 -15.53 17.99 -8.65
CA ALA A 407 -14.75 18.56 -7.56
C ALA A 407 -13.54 19.33 -8.12
N PHE A 408 -12.91 18.88 -9.20
CA PHE A 408 -11.67 19.48 -9.72
C PHE A 408 -11.88 20.67 -10.67
N GLN A 409 -13.08 20.85 -11.24
CA GLN A 409 -13.37 21.96 -12.17
C GLN A 409 -13.67 23.31 -11.51
N SER A 410 -14.03 23.36 -10.22
CA SER A 410 -14.56 24.59 -9.61
C SER A 410 -13.59 25.77 -9.58
N ASP A 411 -12.27 25.54 -9.63
CA ASP A 411 -11.28 26.59 -9.41
C ASP A 411 -10.47 26.93 -10.67
N LEU A 412 -10.54 26.11 -11.73
CA LEU A 412 -9.85 26.37 -12.99
C LEU A 412 -10.57 27.43 -13.84
N MET A 413 -11.89 27.57 -13.69
CA MET A 413 -12.71 28.56 -14.41
C MET A 413 -12.77 29.93 -13.70
N HIS A 414 -12.15 30.10 -12.53
CA HIS A 414 -12.16 31.38 -11.79
C HIS A 414 -10.80 32.08 -11.71
N ASN A 415 -9.74 31.48 -12.24
CA ASN A 415 -8.38 32.04 -12.25
C ASN A 415 -7.76 32.11 -13.66
N GLN A 416 -8.56 32.32 -14.71
CA GLN A 416 -8.01 32.86 -15.95
C GLN A 416 -8.09 34.39 -15.90
N PRO A 417 -6.95 35.11 -15.76
CA PRO A 417 -6.95 36.51 -16.13
C PRO A 417 -7.18 36.59 -17.63
N TYR A 418 -8.17 37.39 -18.04
CA TYR A 418 -8.34 37.81 -19.43
C TYR A 418 -6.98 38.23 -19.99
N LEU A 419 -6.49 37.53 -21.00
CA LEU A 419 -5.55 38.01 -22.01
C LEU A 419 -5.74 37.19 -23.29
#